data_AF-A0AA88VGF5-F1
#
_entry.id   AF-A0AA88VGF5-F1
#
_cell.length_a   1.000
_cell.length_b   1.000
_cell.length_c   1.000
_cell.angle_alpha   90.00
_cell.angle_beta   90.00
_cell.angle_gamma   90.00
#
_symmetry.space_group_name_H-M   'P 1'
#
loop_
_entity.id
_entity.type
_entity.pdbx_description
1 polymer ?
#
loop_
_entity_poly.entity_id
_entity_poly.type
_entity_poly.pdbx_seq_one_letter_code
_entity_poly.pdbx_strand_id
1 'polypeptide(L)' 'LHFFVHVLHPLGPGLDFCTCMQKESPLGLAVQSAHPARFSPDDKYSRQRVLLKKRFGLLPTQKPPLKY' A
#
# COMPACT_ATOMS: atom_id res chain seq x y z
N LEU A 1 -11.61 8.15 19.00
CA LEU A 1 -11.28 6.85 18.38
C LEU A 1 -9.90 6.96 17.74
N HIS A 2 -8.84 6.67 18.50
CA HIS A 2 -7.47 6.64 17.98
C HIS A 2 -7.39 5.48 16.97
N PHE A 3 -7.40 5.77 15.68
CA PHE A 3 -7.07 4.78 14.67
C PHE A 3 -5.58 4.46 14.83
N PHE A 4 -5.31 3.39 15.57
CA PHE A 4 -3.99 2.80 15.68
C PHE A 4 -3.64 2.21 14.31
N VAL A 5 -2.85 2.95 13.54
CA VAL A 5 -2.38 2.48 12.24
C VAL A 5 -1.30 1.44 12.54
N HIS A 6 -1.60 0.16 12.35
CA HIS A 6 -0.54 -0.86 12.28
C HIS A 6 0.34 -0.49 11.08
N VAL A 7 1.66 -0.61 11.17
CA VAL A 7 2.60 -0.09 10.17
C VAL A 7 3.44 -1.25 9.64
N LEU A 8 3.45 -1.48 8.32
CA LEU A 8 4.07 -2.61 7.62
C LEU A 8 5.47 -2.26 7.07
N HIS A 9 6.44 -3.13 7.33
CA HIS A 9 7.74 -3.15 6.65
C HIS A 9 8.16 -4.59 6.29
N PRO A 10 8.73 -4.85 5.09
CA PRO A 10 9.30 -6.14 4.76
C PRO A 10 10.60 -6.36 5.55
N LEU A 11 10.71 -7.46 6.31
CA LEU A 11 11.89 -7.74 7.15
C LEU A 11 13.01 -8.51 6.42
N GLY A 12 12.86 -8.84 5.14
CA GLY A 12 13.86 -9.57 4.39
C GLY A 12 13.32 -10.14 3.07
N PRO A 13 14.05 -11.07 2.42
CA PRO A 13 13.61 -11.74 1.18
C PRO A 13 12.43 -12.71 1.37
N GLY A 14 11.87 -12.82 2.58
CA GLY A 14 10.66 -13.59 2.89
C GLY A 14 9.38 -12.75 2.84
N LEU A 15 8.23 -13.40 2.99
CA LEU A 15 6.89 -12.78 3.08
C LEU A 15 6.57 -12.25 4.49
N ASP A 16 7.59 -11.99 5.30
CA ASP A 16 7.46 -11.61 6.70
C ASP A 16 7.36 -10.09 6.81
N PHE A 17 6.16 -9.61 7.15
CA PHE A 17 5.91 -8.20 7.41
C PHE A 17 5.81 -7.96 8.92
N CYS A 18 6.61 -7.03 9.44
CA CYS A 18 6.49 -6.61 10.83
C CYS A 18 5.35 -5.60 10.95
N THR A 19 4.37 -5.84 11.83
CA THR A 19 3.41 -4.82 12.25
C THR A 19 3.96 -4.09 13.47
N CYS A 20 4.85 -3.13 13.25
CA CYS A 20 5.43 -2.37 14.34
C CYS A 20 4.59 -1.14 14.68
N MET A 21 4.67 -0.73 15.94
CA MET A 21 4.07 0.50 16.47
C MET A 21 4.96 1.73 16.26
N GLN A 22 6.22 1.49 15.93
CA GLN A 22 7.27 2.50 15.86
C GLN A 22 7.26 3.13 14.47
N LYS A 23 7.56 4.44 14.42
CA LYS A 23 7.57 5.22 13.19
C LYS A 23 8.70 4.83 12.24
N GLU A 24 9.76 4.25 12.79
CA GLU A 24 10.95 3.80 12.07
C GLU A 24 11.12 2.28 12.25
N SER A 25 11.55 1.63 11.18
CA SER A 25 11.90 0.21 11.24
C SER A 25 13.25 0.02 11.97
N PRO A 26 13.57 -1.20 12.43
CA PRO A 26 14.89 -1.52 12.97
C PRO A 26 16.05 -1.27 11.98
N LEU A 27 15.72 -1.11 10.69
CA LEU A 27 16.64 -0.81 9.60
C LEU A 27 16.71 0.70 9.26
N GLY A 28 16.04 1.56 10.05
CA GLY A 28 15.99 3.02 9.82
C GLY A 28 15.12 3.46 8.65
N LEU A 29 14.38 2.54 8.02
CA LEU A 29 13.46 2.85 6.92
C LEU A 29 12.10 3.32 7.44
N ALA A 30 11.49 4.27 6.73
CA ALA A 30 10.16 4.79 7.05
C ALA A 30 9.09 3.70 6.83
N VAL A 31 8.21 3.53 7.82
CA VAL A 31 7.21 2.45 7.84
C VAL A 31 5.88 2.96 7.25
N GLN A 32 5.17 2.14 6.47
CA GLN A 32 3.89 2.51 5.83
C GLN A 32 2.68 1.87 6.50
N SER A 33 1.50 2.49 6.44
CA SER A 33 0.28 1.93 7.05
C SER A 33 -0.07 0.55 6.52
N ALA A 34 -0.27 -0.40 7.41
CA ALA A 34 -0.76 -1.75 7.18
C ALA A 34 -2.19 -1.80 6.67
N HIS A 35 -2.99 -0.81 7.08
CA HIS A 35 -4.38 -0.75 6.70
C HIS A 35 -4.52 -0.11 5.33
N PRO A 36 -5.33 -0.69 4.42
CA PRO A 36 -5.63 -0.06 3.15
C PRO A 36 -6.32 1.28 3.38
N ALA A 37 -6.11 2.22 2.45
CA ALA A 37 -6.81 3.50 2.48
C ALA A 37 -8.33 3.27 2.49
N ARG A 38 -9.05 4.02 3.35
CA ARG A 38 -10.50 3.88 3.49
C ARG A 38 -11.18 4.21 2.17
N PHE A 39 -12.02 3.30 1.68
CA PHE A 39 -12.86 3.57 0.52
C PHE A 39 -13.83 4.71 0.84
N SER A 40 -13.88 5.73 -0.01
CA SER A 40 -14.84 6.83 0.08
C SER A 40 -15.52 6.96 -1.29
N PRO A 41 -16.86 6.90 -1.36
CA PRO A 41 -17.58 6.99 -2.63
C PRO A 41 -17.38 8.37 -3.29
N ASP A 42 -17.29 9.44 -2.50
CA ASP A 42 -17.06 10.82 -2.96
C ASP A 42 -15.57 11.17 -3.15
N ASP A 43 -14.72 10.18 -3.45
CA ASP A 43 -13.29 10.41 -3.67
C ASP A 43 -13.04 11.24 -4.94
N LYS A 44 -12.96 12.57 -4.75
CA LYS A 44 -12.67 13.58 -5.78
C LYS A 44 -11.38 13.29 -6.56
N TYR A 45 -10.43 12.57 -5.94
CA TYR A 45 -9.12 12.29 -6.53
C TYR A 45 -8.99 10.90 -7.17
N SER A 46 -10.08 10.13 -7.19
CA SER A 46 -10.15 8.80 -7.82
C SER A 46 -9.66 8.81 -9.27
N ARG A 47 -10.06 9.82 -10.07
CA ARG A 47 -9.63 9.97 -11.47
C ARG A 47 -8.12 10.15 -11.58
N GLN A 48 -7.50 11.04 -10.80
CA GLN A 48 -6.06 11.27 -10.91
C GLN A 48 -5.27 10.04 -10.44
N ARG A 49 -5.76 9.34 -9.41
CA ARG A 49 -5.14 8.08 -8.93
C ARG A 49 -5.11 7.03 -10.03
N VAL A 50 -6.19 6.86 -10.78
CA VAL A 50 -6.24 5.92 -11.92
C VAL A 50 -5.31 6.36 -13.06
N LEU A 51 -5.28 7.65 -13.40
CA LEU A 51 -4.40 8.18 -14.45
C LEU A 51 -2.91 8.00 -14.12
N LEU A 52 -2.51 8.25 -12.87
CA LEU A 52 -1.16 7.97 -12.39
C LEU A 52 -0.79 6.51 -12.57
N LYS A 53 -1.65 5.58 -12.12
CA LYS A 53 -1.41 4.14 -12.30
C LYS A 53 -1.28 3.75 -13.77
N LYS A 54 -2.08 4.35 -14.67
CA LYS A 54 -1.97 4.14 -16.13
C LYS A 54 -0.62 4.58 -16.68
N ARG A 55 -0.15 5.79 -16.32
CA ARG A 55 1.12 6.36 -16.81
C ARG A 55 2.34 5.51 -16.41
N PHE A 56 2.32 4.92 -15.23
CA PHE A 56 3.40 4.08 -14.72
C PHE A 56 3.23 2.58 -15.02
N GLY A 57 2.22 2.18 -15.80
CA GLY A 57 2.02 0.76 -16.12
C GLY A 57 1.61 -0.12 -14.93
N LEU A 58 1.06 0.48 -13.87
CA LEU A 58 0.76 -0.19 -12.60
C LEU A 58 -0.65 -0.78 -12.53
N LEU A 59 -1.46 -0.67 -13.58
CA LEU A 59 -2.79 -1.25 -13.56
C LEU A 59 -2.72 -2.77 -13.75
N PRO A 60 -3.45 -3.56 -12.93
CA PRO A 60 -3.59 -5.00 -13.15
C PRO A 60 -4.14 -5.34 -14.55
N THR A 61 -5.00 -4.48 -15.09
CA THR A 61 -5.60 -4.65 -16.43
C THR A 61 -4.62 -4.46 -17.59
N GLN A 62 -3.42 -3.94 -17.34
CA GLN A 62 -2.36 -3.83 -18.36
C GLN A 62 -1.55 -5.13 -18.46
N LYS A 63 -1.68 -6.03 -17.47
CA LYS A 63 -1.00 -7.33 -17.48
C LYS A 63 -1.81 -8.34 -18.30
N PRO A 64 -1.15 -9.37 -18.87
CA PRO A 64 -1.86 -10.46 -19.52
C PRO A 64 -2.87 -11.09 -18.55
N PRO A 65 -3.97 -11.67 -19.07
CA PRO A 65 -4.97 -12.32 -18.24
C PRO A 65 -4.34 -13.40 -17.37
N LEU A 66 -4.77 -13.47 -16.11
CA LEU A 66 -4.36 -14.53 -15.20
C LEU A 66 -4.81 -15.88 -15.79
N LYS A 67 -3.86 -16.78 -16.05
CA LYS A 67 -4.16 -18.17 -16.37
C LYS A 67 -4.33 -18.92 -15.04
N TYR A 68 -5.49 -19.52 -14.86
CA TYR A 68 -5.85 -20.35 -13.71
C TYR A 68 -5.53 -21.82 -13.99
#